data_AF-E9RVH7-F1
#
_entry.id   AF-E9RVH7-F1
#
_cell.length_a   1.000
_cell.length_b   1.000
_cell.length_c   1.000
_cell.angle_alpha   90.00
_cell.angle_beta   90.00
_cell.angle_gamma   90.00
#
_symmetry.space_group_name_H-M   'P 1'
#
loop_
_entity.id
_entity.type
_entity.pdbx_description
1 polymer ?
#
loop_
_entity_poly.entity_id
_entity_poly.type
_entity_poly.pdbx_seq_one_letter_code
_entity_poly.pdbx_strand_id
1 'polypeptide(L)'
;MPGSPNAAHTITLNTDFYNLLVVGDDELNPQYCHCLVRKDRAITESTSKELKAAYATLSDDAISVLKTYPAIIATENHAYGKTDADHYAAYGLIVDVKIQDNGIKVYYQILNWIPQQKINELRFELGIEGCSGTNELNRMHWAIKKINAVEVLREAGIQVFSL
;
A
#
# COMPACT_ATOMS: atom_id res chain seq x y z
N MET A 1 17.31 19.78 34.37
CA MET A 1 17.04 19.70 32.92
C MET A 1 16.33 18.37 32.66
N PRO A 2 15.02 18.32 32.41
CA PRO A 2 14.38 17.06 32.09
C PRO A 2 14.39 16.90 30.57
N GLY A 3 15.30 16.06 30.06
CA GLY A 3 15.18 15.49 28.72
C GLY A 3 14.12 14.39 28.80
N SER A 4 12.94 14.65 28.25
CA SER A 4 11.91 13.62 28.06
C SER A 4 12.53 12.43 27.29
N PRO A 5 12.32 11.18 27.74
CA PRO A 5 12.63 10.05 26.89
C PRO A 5 11.70 10.15 25.68
N ASN A 6 12.28 10.16 24.47
CA ASN A 6 11.53 9.93 23.24
C ASN A 6 10.69 8.67 23.47
N ALA A 7 9.38 8.82 23.56
CA ALA A 7 8.47 7.69 23.53
C ALA A 7 8.71 7.02 22.17
N ALA A 8 9.42 5.89 22.18
CA ALA A 8 9.39 4.98 21.06
C ALA A 8 7.91 4.60 20.90
N HIS A 9 7.23 5.19 19.92
CA HIS A 9 5.92 4.72 19.53
C HIS A 9 6.12 3.33 18.94
N THR A 10 5.89 2.31 19.77
CA THR A 10 5.76 0.93 19.32
C THR A 10 4.52 0.90 18.45
N ILE A 11 4.70 1.01 17.13
CA ILE A 11 3.60 0.81 16.19
C ILE A 11 3.33 -0.69 16.19
N THR A 12 2.23 -1.09 16.82
CA THR A 12 1.74 -2.47 16.71
C THR A 12 1.23 -2.65 15.28
N LEU A 13 1.91 -3.51 14.52
CA LEU A 13 1.52 -3.85 13.15
C LEU A 13 0.21 -4.65 13.18
N ASN A 14 -0.85 -4.10 12.59
CA ASN A 14 -2.09 -4.84 12.38
C ASN A 14 -2.08 -5.48 10.99
N THR A 15 -1.96 -6.81 10.97
CA THR A 15 -1.88 -7.60 9.73
C THR A 15 -3.24 -8.09 9.23
N ASP A 16 -4.36 -7.77 9.89
CA ASP A 16 -5.70 -8.17 9.41
C ASP A 16 -6.09 -7.43 8.12
N PHE A 17 -5.43 -6.30 7.86
CA PHE A 17 -5.64 -5.44 6.71
C PHE A 17 -4.30 -5.03 6.10
N TYR A 18 -4.33 -4.63 4.83
CA TYR A 18 -3.20 -3.96 4.20
C TYR A 18 -3.66 -2.85 3.26
N ASN A 19 -2.78 -1.85 3.07
CA ASN A 19 -2.93 -0.78 2.09
C ASN A 19 -2.32 -1.20 0.76
N LEU A 20 -3.09 -1.11 -0.33
CA LEU A 20 -2.58 -1.24 -1.69
C LEU A 20 -2.50 0.15 -2.31
N LEU A 21 -1.30 0.63 -2.60
CA LEU A 21 -1.06 1.90 -3.28
C LEU A 21 -0.46 1.61 -4.66
N VAL A 22 -1.15 2.00 -5.72
CA VAL A 22 -0.62 1.95 -7.09
C VAL A 22 -0.34 3.38 -7.53
N VAL A 23 0.93 3.67 -7.82
CA VAL A 23 1.43 4.99 -8.23
C VAL A 23 1.52 5.05 -9.75
N GLY A 24 1.12 6.18 -10.35
CA GLY A 24 1.19 6.38 -11.80
C GLY A 24 2.60 6.69 -12.30
N ASP A 25 2.94 6.09 -13.44
CA ASP A 25 3.95 6.41 -14.47
C ASP A 25 5.38 6.87 -14.08
N ASP A 26 5.81 6.72 -12.82
CA ASP A 26 7.21 6.87 -12.42
C ASP A 26 7.68 5.64 -11.62
N GLU A 27 8.93 5.23 -11.83
CA GLU A 27 9.60 4.23 -10.99
C GLU A 27 9.55 4.65 -9.52
N LEU A 28 9.38 3.68 -8.60
CA LEU A 28 9.42 3.95 -7.17
C LEU A 28 10.81 4.45 -6.79
N ASN A 29 10.93 5.75 -6.58
CA ASN A 29 12.20 6.34 -6.20
C ASN A 29 12.44 6.13 -4.69
N PRO A 30 13.46 5.35 -4.27
CA PRO A 30 13.78 5.12 -2.86
C PRO A 30 14.18 6.40 -2.11
N GLN A 31 14.60 7.44 -2.82
CA GLN A 31 14.94 8.75 -2.25
C GLN A 31 13.69 9.58 -1.93
N TYR A 32 12.56 9.28 -2.58
CA TYR A 32 11.29 9.98 -2.43
C TYR A 32 10.21 9.00 -1.98
N CYS A 33 10.17 8.69 -0.69
CA CYS A 33 9.17 7.79 -0.11
C CYS A 33 7.79 8.47 0.09
N HIS A 34 7.26 9.05 -0.99
CA HIS A 34 5.91 9.59 -1.01
C HIS A 34 5.30 9.49 -2.41
N CYS A 35 3.97 9.38 -2.47
CA CYS A 35 3.21 9.40 -3.71
C CYS A 35 1.99 10.33 -3.60
N LEU A 36 1.48 10.78 -4.75
CA LEU A 36 0.27 11.58 -4.82
C LEU A 36 -0.86 10.72 -5.37
N VAL A 37 -1.92 10.52 -4.59
CA VAL A 37 -3.12 9.77 -4.99
C VAL A 37 -4.25 10.75 -5.32
N ARG A 38 -5.00 10.50 -6.40
CA ARG A 38 -6.17 11.33 -6.72
C ARG A 38 -7.30 11.10 -5.73
N LYS A 39 -7.99 12.16 -5.32
CA LYS A 39 -9.09 12.10 -4.35
C LYS A 39 -10.24 11.18 -4.77
N ASP A 40 -10.54 11.11 -6.06
CA ASP A 40 -11.59 10.24 -6.62
C ASP A 40 -11.18 8.76 -6.69
N ARG A 41 -9.91 8.43 -6.40
CA ARG A 41 -9.33 7.09 -6.49
C ARG A 41 -8.72 6.59 -5.18
N ALA A 42 -8.85 7.35 -4.09
CA ALA A 42 -8.36 6.96 -2.78
C ALA A 42 -9.47 6.33 -1.94
N ILE A 43 -9.33 5.04 -1.62
CA ILE A 43 -10.28 4.28 -0.79
C ILE A 43 -11.69 4.34 -1.42
N THR A 44 -11.77 4.26 -2.75
CA THR A 44 -13.02 4.38 -3.50
C THR A 44 -13.43 3.08 -4.18
N GLU A 45 -12.63 2.62 -5.12
CA GLU A 45 -12.76 1.35 -5.84
C GLU A 45 -11.96 0.23 -5.16
N SER A 46 -12.36 -1.01 -5.40
CA SER A 46 -11.70 -2.22 -4.92
C SER A 46 -11.44 -2.30 -3.40
N THR A 47 -12.18 -1.50 -2.64
CA THR A 47 -12.26 -1.49 -1.18
C THR A 47 -13.69 -1.82 -0.78
N SER A 48 -13.89 -2.63 0.27
CA SER A 48 -15.24 -3.01 0.71
C SER A 48 -16.07 -1.79 1.13
N LYS A 49 -17.41 -1.90 1.07
CA LYS A 49 -18.31 -0.80 1.45
C LYS A 49 -18.11 -0.38 2.90
N GLU A 50 -17.84 -1.32 3.80
CA GLU A 50 -17.59 -1.04 5.22
C GLU A 50 -16.30 -0.24 5.41
N LEU A 51 -15.21 -0.67 4.76
CA LEU A 51 -13.91 0.01 4.84
C LEU A 51 -13.95 1.41 4.22
N LYS A 52 -14.68 1.56 3.11
CA LYS A 52 -14.92 2.86 2.49
C LYS A 52 -15.66 3.81 3.42
N ALA A 53 -16.73 3.35 4.07
CA ALA A 53 -17.47 4.17 5.02
C ALA A 53 -16.61 4.59 6.22
N ALA A 54 -15.69 3.72 6.66
CA ALA A 54 -14.82 3.99 7.81
C ALA A 54 -13.65 4.93 7.48
N TYR A 55 -13.02 4.79 6.31
CA TYR A 55 -11.71 5.39 6.04
C TYR A 55 -11.66 6.38 4.87
N ALA A 56 -12.68 6.44 4.00
CA ALA A 56 -12.63 7.31 2.81
C ALA A 56 -12.63 8.81 3.13
N THR A 57 -13.04 9.21 4.33
CA THR A 57 -12.97 10.61 4.79
C THR A 57 -11.55 11.03 5.17
N LEU A 58 -10.65 10.07 5.41
CA LEU A 58 -9.26 10.31 5.84
C LEU A 58 -9.19 11.30 7.03
N SER A 59 -10.06 11.12 8.03
CA SER A 59 -9.93 11.83 9.31
C SER A 59 -8.62 11.47 10.01
N ASP A 60 -8.19 12.27 10.98
CA ASP A 60 -6.96 12.00 11.74
C ASP A 60 -6.99 10.61 12.42
N ASP A 61 -8.15 10.20 12.93
CA ASP A 61 -8.36 8.86 13.51
C ASP A 61 -8.23 7.76 12.44
N ALA A 62 -8.83 7.96 11.27
CA ALA A 62 -8.72 7.02 10.16
C ALA A 62 -7.27 6.89 9.70
N ILE A 63 -6.57 8.01 9.53
CA ILE A 63 -5.16 8.05 9.14
C ILE A 63 -4.30 7.33 10.19
N SER A 64 -4.55 7.56 11.48
CA SER A 64 -3.83 6.89 12.58
C SER A 64 -3.96 5.36 12.48
N VAL A 65 -5.16 4.85 12.19
CA VAL A 65 -5.41 3.42 11.98
C VAL A 65 -4.72 2.91 10.71
N LEU A 66 -4.81 3.63 9.58
CA LEU A 66 -4.19 3.23 8.31
C LEU A 66 -2.66 3.11 8.39
N LYS A 67 -2.02 3.90 9.25
CA LYS A 67 -0.57 3.82 9.55
C LYS A 67 -0.17 2.52 10.27
N THR A 68 -1.14 1.82 10.89
CA THR A 68 -0.88 0.54 11.55
C THR A 68 -0.91 -0.66 10.61
N TYR A 69 -1.43 -0.49 9.39
CA TYR A 69 -1.52 -1.56 8.41
C TYR A 69 -0.26 -1.63 7.53
N PRO A 70 0.23 -2.85 7.20
CA PRO A 70 1.18 -3.04 6.11
C PRO A 70 0.75 -2.32 4.83
N ALA A 71 1.71 -1.87 4.05
CA ALA A 71 1.47 -1.24 2.76
C ALA A 71 2.26 -1.95 1.65
N ILE A 72 1.60 -2.25 0.56
CA ILE A 72 2.21 -2.59 -0.72
C ILE A 72 2.10 -1.36 -1.61
N ILE A 73 3.25 -0.80 -1.99
CA ILE A 73 3.37 0.33 -2.88
C ILE A 73 3.93 -0.21 -4.20
N ALA A 74 3.13 -0.19 -5.25
CA ALA A 74 3.47 -0.63 -6.59
C ALA A 74 3.38 0.55 -7.57
N THR A 75 3.99 0.44 -8.74
CA THR A 75 3.66 1.32 -9.87
C THR A 75 2.74 0.57 -10.84
N GLU A 76 2.24 1.27 -11.85
CA GLU A 76 1.43 0.62 -12.89
C GLU A 76 2.23 -0.47 -13.62
N ASN A 77 1.61 -1.64 -13.80
CA ASN A 77 2.19 -2.74 -14.58
C ASN A 77 2.58 -2.27 -15.99
N HIS A 78 3.82 -2.54 -16.40
CA HIS A 78 4.34 -2.20 -17.73
C HIS A 78 3.61 -2.92 -18.89
N ALA A 79 2.91 -4.02 -18.59
CA ALA A 79 2.07 -4.72 -19.55
C ALA A 79 0.74 -5.15 -18.92
N TYR A 80 -0.29 -5.30 -19.75
CA TYR A 80 -1.63 -5.77 -19.37
C TYR A 80 -1.58 -7.07 -18.51
N GLY A 81 -1.75 -6.92 -17.19
CA GLY A 81 -1.67 -8.01 -16.20
C GLY A 81 -0.29 -8.62 -15.93
N LYS A 82 0.80 -8.02 -16.45
CA LYS A 82 2.18 -8.54 -16.33
C LYS A 82 3.20 -7.41 -16.24
N THR A 83 4.40 -7.75 -15.84
CA THR A 83 5.54 -6.84 -15.94
C THR A 83 6.84 -7.60 -16.19
N ASP A 84 7.95 -6.88 -16.34
CA ASP A 84 9.27 -7.46 -16.51
C ASP A 84 9.93 -7.80 -15.16
N ALA A 85 11.06 -8.51 -15.23
CA ALA A 85 11.76 -9.02 -14.06
C ALA A 85 12.44 -7.93 -13.23
N ASP A 86 12.68 -6.76 -13.82
CA ASP A 86 13.37 -5.63 -13.17
C ASP A 86 12.38 -4.65 -12.53
N HIS A 87 11.09 -4.96 -12.55
CA HIS A 87 10.05 -4.20 -11.89
C HIS A 87 9.78 -4.70 -10.47
N TYR A 88 9.99 -3.82 -9.49
CA TYR A 88 9.78 -4.08 -8.07
C TYR A 88 8.74 -3.16 -7.45
N ALA A 89 7.90 -3.73 -6.59
CA ALA A 89 7.06 -3.01 -5.66
C ALA A 89 7.75 -2.93 -4.29
N ALA A 90 7.42 -1.90 -3.52
CA ALA A 90 7.86 -1.76 -2.15
C ALA A 90 6.82 -2.33 -1.18
N TYR A 91 7.30 -3.06 -0.18
CA TYR A 91 6.54 -3.39 1.02
C TYR A 91 7.02 -2.51 2.17
N GLY A 92 6.07 -1.99 2.94
CA GLY A 92 6.38 -0.96 3.92
C GLY A 92 5.21 -0.58 4.81
N LEU A 93 5.27 0.65 5.32
CA LEU A 93 4.24 1.25 6.16
C LEU A 93 3.95 2.68 5.72
N ILE A 94 2.69 3.11 5.85
CA ILE A 94 2.35 4.53 5.71
C ILE A 94 2.85 5.25 6.97
N VAL A 95 3.60 6.34 6.79
CA VAL A 95 4.11 7.17 7.90
C VAL A 95 3.32 8.46 8.05
N ASP A 96 2.81 9.01 6.94
CA ASP A 96 2.01 10.22 6.97
C ASP A 96 1.06 10.35 5.78
N VAL A 97 -0.04 11.07 5.97
CA VAL A 97 -1.02 11.35 4.90
C VAL A 97 -1.41 12.81 4.97
N LYS A 98 -1.29 13.53 3.85
CA LYS A 98 -1.65 14.95 3.75
C LYS A 98 -2.65 15.15 2.63
N ILE A 99 -3.83 15.63 2.97
CA ILE A 99 -4.86 16.01 2.00
C ILE A 99 -4.50 17.41 1.47
N GLN A 100 -4.38 17.54 0.15
CA GLN A 100 -4.03 18.77 -0.56
C GLN A 100 -5.06 19.05 -1.66
N ASP A 101 -5.05 20.24 -2.25
CA ASP A 101 -6.00 20.57 -3.33
C ASP A 101 -5.83 19.68 -4.56
N ASN A 102 -4.58 19.39 -4.92
CA ASN A 102 -4.18 18.58 -6.08
C ASN A 102 -4.21 17.06 -5.84
N GLY A 103 -4.48 16.59 -4.62
CA GLY A 103 -4.54 15.15 -4.32
C GLY A 103 -4.29 14.83 -2.86
N ILE A 104 -4.07 13.55 -2.57
CA ILE A 104 -3.72 13.03 -1.25
C ILE A 104 -2.28 12.57 -1.31
N LYS A 105 -1.41 13.26 -0.59
CA LYS A 105 0.02 12.95 -0.52
C LYS A 105 0.24 11.92 0.59
N VAL A 106 0.64 10.71 0.21
CA VAL A 106 0.91 9.60 1.13
C VAL A 106 2.41 9.45 1.26
N TYR A 107 2.93 9.56 2.48
CA TYR A 107 4.30 9.29 2.83
C TYR A 107 4.39 7.88 3.40
N TYR A 108 5.42 7.15 3.00
CA TYR A 108 5.64 5.78 3.42
C TYR A 108 7.09 5.53 3.80
N GLN A 109 7.33 4.41 4.49
CA GLN A 109 8.64 3.87 4.75
C GLN A 109 8.74 2.51 4.05
N ILE A 110 9.78 2.32 3.26
CA ILE A 110 10.06 1.05 2.60
C ILE A 110 10.81 0.14 3.59
N LEU A 111 10.34 -1.08 3.75
CA LEU A 111 10.96 -2.12 4.59
C LEU A 111 11.68 -3.17 3.74
N ASN A 112 11.08 -3.58 2.62
CA ASN A 112 11.71 -4.47 1.66
C ASN A 112 11.12 -4.28 0.25
N TRP A 113 11.85 -4.76 -0.75
CA TRP A 113 11.41 -4.81 -2.14
C TRP A 113 10.85 -6.18 -2.48
N ILE A 114 9.86 -6.22 -3.37
CA ILE A 114 9.19 -7.43 -3.83
C ILE A 114 9.10 -7.37 -5.36
N PRO A 115 9.51 -8.42 -6.09
CA PRO A 115 9.30 -8.46 -7.53
C PRO A 115 7.81 -8.28 -7.85
N GLN A 116 7.44 -7.29 -8.65
CA GLN A 116 6.04 -6.97 -8.91
C GLN A 116 5.33 -8.09 -9.67
N GLN A 117 6.06 -8.86 -10.48
CA GLN A 117 5.52 -10.06 -11.12
C GLN A 117 5.04 -11.12 -10.10
N LYS A 118 5.66 -11.23 -8.92
CA LYS A 118 5.20 -12.11 -7.84
C LYS A 118 3.87 -11.65 -7.25
N ILE A 119 3.66 -10.34 -7.13
CA ILE A 119 2.38 -9.77 -6.68
C ILE A 119 1.28 -10.06 -7.71
N ASN A 120 1.58 -9.95 -9.00
CA ASN A 120 0.66 -10.34 -10.07
C ASN A 120 0.28 -11.84 -10.00
N GLU A 121 1.23 -12.71 -9.67
CA GLU A 121 0.99 -14.15 -9.48
C GLU A 121 0.10 -14.43 -8.27
N LEU A 122 0.28 -13.68 -7.17
CA LEU A 122 -0.48 -13.80 -5.91
C LEU A 122 -1.76 -12.94 -5.88
N ARG A 123 -2.23 -12.47 -7.03
CA ARG A 123 -3.33 -11.50 -7.10
C ARG A 123 -4.60 -12.00 -6.40
N PHE A 124 -4.89 -13.30 -6.47
CA PHE A 124 -6.13 -13.85 -5.93
C PHE A 124 -6.06 -13.91 -4.41
N GLU A 125 -4.94 -14.37 -3.88
CA GLU A 125 -4.62 -14.48 -2.47
C GLU A 125 -4.51 -13.11 -1.80
N LEU A 126 -4.00 -12.11 -2.53
CA LEU A 126 -3.96 -10.71 -2.11
C LEU A 126 -5.28 -9.96 -2.35
N GLY A 127 -6.31 -10.59 -2.93
CA GLY A 127 -7.60 -9.94 -3.20
C GLY A 127 -7.49 -8.75 -4.16
N ILE A 128 -6.51 -8.81 -5.07
CA ILE A 128 -6.32 -7.90 -6.19
C ILE A 128 -7.25 -8.37 -7.31
N GLU A 129 -8.35 -7.63 -7.46
CA GLU A 129 -9.38 -7.77 -8.47
C GLU A 129 -8.81 -7.50 -9.88
N GLY A 130 -9.33 -8.25 -10.84
CA GLY A 130 -8.91 -8.18 -12.22
C GLY A 130 -9.31 -9.42 -13.02
N CYS A 131 -9.01 -9.39 -14.31
CA CYS A 131 -9.14 -10.51 -15.23
C CYS A 131 -7.77 -10.91 -15.80
N SER A 132 -7.73 -11.84 -16.75
CA SER A 132 -6.46 -12.32 -17.35
C SER A 132 -5.67 -11.24 -18.11
N GLY A 133 -6.27 -10.08 -18.43
CA GLY A 133 -5.63 -8.99 -19.17
C GLY A 133 -5.48 -7.68 -18.39
N THR A 134 -6.25 -7.42 -17.34
CA THR A 134 -6.14 -6.18 -16.56
C THR A 134 -6.41 -6.47 -15.10
N ASN A 135 -5.68 -5.83 -14.20
CA ASN A 135 -5.94 -5.89 -12.77
C ASN A 135 -5.80 -4.51 -12.11
N GLU A 136 -6.07 -4.43 -10.81
CA GLU A 136 -5.89 -3.22 -10.01
C GLU A 136 -4.49 -2.59 -10.15
N LEU A 137 -3.43 -3.39 -10.42
CA LEU A 137 -2.07 -2.88 -10.63
C LEU A 137 -1.88 -2.20 -12.01
N ASN A 138 -2.87 -2.21 -12.89
CA ASN A 138 -2.81 -1.48 -14.17
C ASN A 138 -3.37 -0.04 -14.06
N ARG A 139 -3.78 0.39 -12.88
CA ARG A 139 -4.35 1.72 -12.69
C ARG A 139 -4.00 2.28 -11.33
N MET A 140 -3.48 3.50 -11.32
CA MET A 140 -3.21 4.26 -10.11
C MET A 140 -4.48 4.42 -9.24
N HIS A 141 -4.41 3.92 -8.01
CA HIS A 141 -5.45 4.01 -6.99
C HIS A 141 -4.87 3.69 -5.59
N TRP A 142 -5.66 3.93 -4.54
CA TRP A 142 -5.37 3.43 -3.20
C TRP A 142 -6.57 2.60 -2.72
N ALA A 143 -6.34 1.34 -2.35
CA ALA A 143 -7.33 0.45 -1.78
C ALA A 143 -6.92 -0.07 -0.40
N ILE A 144 -7.91 -0.49 0.39
CA ILE A 144 -7.71 -1.22 1.65
C ILE A 144 -8.31 -2.61 1.48
N LYS A 145 -7.51 -3.63 1.80
CA LYS A 145 -7.90 -5.02 1.68
C LYS A 145 -7.89 -5.68 3.06
N LYS A 146 -8.92 -6.47 3.35
CA LYS A 146 -9.04 -7.26 4.59
C LYS A 146 -8.37 -8.62 4.40
N ILE A 147 -7.05 -8.60 4.21
CA ILE A 147 -6.23 -9.78 3.92
C ILE A 147 -4.92 -9.63 4.67
N ASN A 148 -4.43 -10.75 5.22
CA ASN A 148 -3.11 -10.81 5.81
C ASN A 148 -2.02 -10.92 4.73
N ALA A 149 -1.62 -9.76 4.19
CA ALA A 149 -0.58 -9.70 3.17
C ALA A 149 0.76 -10.29 3.66
N VAL A 150 1.07 -10.19 4.96
CA VAL A 150 2.30 -10.73 5.53
C VAL A 150 2.34 -12.25 5.42
N GLU A 151 1.23 -12.91 5.77
CA GLU A 151 1.07 -14.36 5.67
C GLU A 151 1.13 -14.81 4.21
N VAL A 152 0.36 -14.19 3.32
CA VAL A 152 0.35 -14.52 1.88
C VAL A 152 1.75 -14.42 1.26
N LEU A 153 2.49 -13.35 1.56
CA LEU A 153 3.84 -13.16 1.04
C LEU A 153 4.82 -14.20 1.61
N ARG A 154 4.71 -14.54 2.90
CA ARG A 154 5.57 -15.55 3.53
C ARG A 154 5.31 -16.95 2.99
N GLU A 155 4.06 -17.34 2.79
CA GLU A 155 3.69 -18.63 2.18
C GLU A 155 4.23 -18.75 0.75
N ALA A 156 4.30 -17.64 0.01
CA ALA A 156 4.92 -17.56 -1.30
C ALA A 156 6.47 -17.55 -1.29
N GLY A 157 7.10 -17.68 -0.10
CA GLY A 157 8.55 -17.66 0.08
C GLY A 157 9.18 -16.27 0.04
N ILE A 158 8.38 -15.20 0.11
CA ILE A 158 8.86 -13.82 0.14
C ILE A 158 9.07 -13.41 1.59
N GLN A 159 10.32 -13.16 1.96
CA GLN A 159 10.64 -12.65 3.29
C GLN A 159 10.22 -11.19 3.40
N VAL A 160 9.19 -10.94 4.21
CA VAL A 160 8.76 -9.59 4.58
C VAL A 160 8.97 -9.34 6.06
N PHE A 161 9.38 -8.11 6.36
CA PHE A 161 9.59 -7.69 7.73
C PHE A 161 8.23 -7.61 8.46
N SER A 162 8.11 -8.28 9.60
CA SER A 162 7.03 -8.07 10.56
C SER A 162 7.66 -7.55 11.85
N LEU A 163 7.17 -6.42 12.34
CA LEU A 163 7.55 -5.88 13.66
C LEU A 163 7.13 -6.84 14.79
#